data_AF-A0A4V1UHV7-F1
#
_entry.id   AF-A0A4V1UHV7-F1
#
_cell.length_a   1.000
_cell.length_b   1.000
_cell.length_c   1.000
_cell.angle_alpha   90.00
_cell.angle_beta   90.00
_cell.angle_gamma   90.00
#
_symmetry.space_group_name_H-M   'P 1'
#
loop_
_entity.id
_entity.type
_entity.pdbx_description
1 polymer ?
#
loop_
_entity_poly.entity_id
_entity_poly.type
_entity_poly.pdbx_seq_one_letter_code
_entity_poly.pdbx_strand_id
1 'polypeptide(L)'
;VIGVPTISISGWWQARPNWSKGVIDLDQTRRAAEALRQAPIGALRILACHHPLIEMVGTPMTGDVKRGDEAALIFAEAGVDLIMTGHVHVPFAMPIPLADRCSYAVGCGTLSHRERGAPPGFNQIDWDAKTITVTALAWDGVSYRSHQIWRLPRRQDTRKAATAPSPVEPGALEKAAV
;
A
#
# COMPACT_ATOMS: atom_id res chain seq x y z
N VAL A 1 -12.20 -5.38 -11.53
CA VAL A 1 -11.34 -4.24 -11.87
C VAL A 1 -10.45 -3.95 -10.69
N ILE A 2 -9.13 -3.93 -10.87
CA ILE A 2 -8.16 -3.50 -9.87
C ILE A 2 -7.75 -2.08 -10.28
N GLY A 3 -7.90 -1.09 -9.41
CA GLY A 3 -7.26 0.22 -9.62
C GLY A 3 -5.88 0.15 -8.97
N VAL A 4 -4.80 0.32 -9.74
CA VAL A 4 -3.40 0.35 -9.26
C VAL A 4 -2.71 1.62 -9.75
N PRO A 5 -2.94 2.77 -9.11
CA PRO A 5 -2.07 3.92 -9.33
C PRO A 5 -0.69 3.63 -8.71
N THR A 6 0.35 4.13 -9.37
CA THR A 6 1.73 4.08 -8.87
C THR A 6 2.16 5.46 -8.46
N ILE A 7 2.69 5.61 -7.25
CA ILE A 7 3.31 6.86 -6.81
C ILE A 7 4.82 6.69 -6.81
N SER A 8 5.50 7.54 -7.58
CA SER A 8 6.94 7.63 -7.56
C SER A 8 7.36 8.72 -6.59
N ILE A 9 8.11 8.31 -5.59
CA ILE A 9 8.80 9.18 -4.62
C ILE A 9 10.14 9.72 -5.17
N SER A 10 10.54 9.32 -6.39
CA SER A 10 11.73 9.81 -7.07
C SER A 10 11.34 10.80 -8.17
N GLY A 11 11.47 12.09 -7.87
CA GLY A 11 11.55 13.12 -8.91
C GLY A 11 12.92 13.06 -9.58
N TRP A 12 12.95 13.13 -10.90
CA TRP A 12 14.19 13.30 -11.65
C TRP A 12 14.75 14.68 -11.28
N TRP A 13 15.92 14.69 -10.60
CA TRP A 13 16.62 15.84 -10.01
C TRP A 13 16.07 16.37 -8.67
N GLN A 14 16.68 15.89 -7.57
CA GLN A 14 16.63 16.51 -6.25
C GLN A 14 18.07 16.69 -5.72
N ALA A 15 18.55 17.92 -5.61
CA ALA A 15 19.87 18.23 -5.05
C ALA A 15 19.84 18.13 -3.51
N ARG A 16 19.77 16.91 -2.96
CA ARG A 16 19.86 16.66 -1.51
C ARG A 16 20.68 15.40 -1.21
N PRO A 17 21.53 15.41 -0.17
CA PRO A 17 22.48 14.33 0.14
C PRO A 17 21.87 13.10 0.86
N ASN A 18 20.59 13.12 1.27
CA ASN A 18 19.96 11.97 1.94
C ASN A 18 18.80 11.39 1.11
N TRP A 19 19.08 10.40 0.29
CA TRP A 19 18.12 9.74 -0.60
C TRP A 19 17.24 8.69 0.08
N SER A 20 17.44 8.43 1.38
CA SER A 20 16.70 7.41 2.13
C SER A 20 15.31 7.86 2.61
N LYS A 21 15.06 9.17 2.71
CA LYS A 21 13.81 9.75 3.23
C LYS A 21 13.14 10.61 2.17
N GLY A 22 12.35 9.98 1.31
CA GLY A 22 11.58 10.67 0.28
C GLY A 22 10.54 11.64 0.87
N VAL A 23 10.07 12.58 0.04
CA VAL A 23 8.90 13.42 0.34
C VAL A 23 7.77 12.95 -0.56
N ILE A 24 6.60 12.71 0.01
CA ILE A 24 5.42 12.42 -0.79
C ILE A 24 4.89 13.71 -1.40
N ASP A 25 4.71 13.67 -2.72
CA ASP A 25 3.98 14.67 -3.47
C ASP A 25 2.46 14.45 -3.26
N LEU A 26 1.82 15.32 -2.46
CA LEU A 26 0.38 15.19 -2.22
C LEU A 26 -0.48 15.44 -3.46
N ASP A 27 0.01 16.12 -4.49
CA ASP A 27 -0.76 16.26 -5.73
C ASP A 27 -0.75 14.96 -6.53
N GLN A 28 0.32 14.17 -6.45
CA GLN A 28 0.31 12.79 -6.93
C GLN A 28 -0.61 11.91 -6.07
N THR A 29 -0.57 12.08 -4.75
CA THR A 29 -1.46 11.36 -3.83
C THR A 29 -2.93 11.61 -4.14
N ARG A 30 -3.33 12.88 -4.31
CA ARG A 30 -4.71 13.27 -4.63
C ARG A 30 -5.18 12.70 -5.96
N ARG A 31 -4.34 12.76 -7.01
CA ARG A 31 -4.65 12.14 -8.32
C ARG A 31 -4.81 10.63 -8.23
N ALA A 32 -3.94 9.96 -7.47
CA ALA A 32 -4.05 8.52 -7.24
C ALA A 32 -5.31 8.16 -6.44
N ALA A 33 -5.63 8.95 -5.42
CA ALA A 33 -6.83 8.79 -4.60
C ALA A 33 -8.10 8.98 -5.45
N GLU A 34 -8.14 10.00 -6.31
CA GLU A 34 -9.22 10.25 -7.25
C GLU A 34 -9.45 9.04 -8.17
N ALA A 35 -8.38 8.51 -8.78
CA ALA A 35 -8.47 7.32 -9.62
C ALA A 35 -8.99 6.09 -8.85
N LEU A 36 -8.65 5.94 -7.56
CA LEU A 36 -9.13 4.84 -6.71
C LEU A 36 -10.60 5.00 -6.32
N ARG A 37 -11.07 6.23 -6.07
CA ARG A 37 -12.49 6.50 -5.78
C ARG A 37 -13.38 6.16 -6.97
N GLN A 38 -12.88 6.32 -8.19
CA GLN A 38 -13.57 5.95 -9.42
C GLN A 38 -13.68 4.44 -9.67
N ALA A 39 -13.00 3.61 -8.86
CA ALA A 39 -13.09 2.16 -9.02
C ALA A 39 -14.54 1.66 -8.76
N PRO A 40 -15.01 0.63 -9.50
CA PRO A 40 -16.36 0.10 -9.33
C PRO A 40 -16.66 -0.31 -7.88
N ILE A 41 -17.94 -0.24 -7.51
CA ILE A 41 -18.40 -0.75 -6.21
C ILE A 41 -18.00 -2.21 -6.05
N GLY A 42 -17.39 -2.54 -4.91
CA GLY A 42 -16.90 -3.89 -4.65
C GLY A 42 -15.60 -4.29 -5.37
N ALA A 43 -14.94 -3.37 -6.07
CA ALA A 43 -13.56 -3.56 -6.53
C ALA A 43 -12.58 -3.66 -5.35
N LEU A 44 -11.48 -4.40 -5.54
CA LEU A 44 -10.34 -4.36 -4.64
C LEU A 44 -9.46 -3.16 -5.05
N ARG A 45 -9.21 -2.24 -4.13
CA ARG A 45 -8.44 -1.01 -4.36
C ARG A 45 -7.03 -1.20 -3.80
N ILE A 46 -6.04 -1.17 -4.69
CA ILE A 46 -4.63 -1.42 -4.32
C ILE A 46 -3.81 -0.22 -4.74
N LEU A 47 -3.10 0.42 -3.82
CA LEU A 47 -2.04 1.36 -4.14
C LEU A 47 -0.71 0.62 -4.21
N ALA A 48 0.10 0.88 -5.24
CA ALA A 48 1.48 0.42 -5.28
C ALA A 48 2.44 1.61 -5.20
N CYS A 49 3.42 1.55 -4.30
CA CYS A 49 4.49 2.55 -4.21
C CYS A 49 5.79 1.88 -3.78
N HIS A 50 6.94 2.53 -4.02
CA HIS A 50 8.22 1.88 -3.69
C HIS A 50 8.50 1.86 -2.18
N HIS A 51 8.33 2.99 -1.50
CA HIS A 51 8.55 3.09 -0.05
C HIS A 51 7.25 2.92 0.74
N PRO A 52 7.32 2.31 1.93
CA PRO A 52 6.30 2.43 2.97
C PRO A 52 5.84 3.89 3.16
N LEU A 53 4.55 4.08 3.40
CA LEU A 53 4.01 5.40 3.75
C LEU A 53 4.07 5.66 5.26
N ILE A 54 4.01 4.61 6.07
CA ILE A 54 4.00 4.70 7.53
C ILE A 54 5.19 3.96 8.11
N GLU A 55 5.65 4.39 9.29
CA GLU A 55 6.64 3.65 10.04
C GLU A 55 6.07 2.30 10.50
N MET A 56 6.89 1.26 10.39
CA MET A 56 6.49 -0.12 10.67
C MET A 56 7.21 -0.57 11.93
N VAL A 57 6.49 -0.59 13.05
CA VAL A 57 7.03 -1.05 14.34
C VAL A 57 7.46 -2.52 14.20
N GLY A 58 8.74 -2.81 14.46
CA GLY A 58 9.30 -4.16 14.44
C GLY A 58 9.89 -4.61 13.09
N THR A 59 9.98 -3.74 12.07
CA THR A 59 10.74 -4.04 10.84
C THR A 59 12.16 -3.46 10.94
N PRO A 60 13.16 -4.07 10.27
CA PRO A 60 14.56 -3.63 10.36
C PRO A 60 14.86 -2.31 9.63
N MET A 61 13.89 -1.68 8.97
CA MET A 61 14.08 -0.47 8.16
C MET A 61 13.01 0.56 8.47
N THR A 62 13.43 1.81 8.71
CA THR A 62 12.52 2.95 8.89
C THR A 62 11.83 3.27 7.56
N GLY A 63 10.52 3.12 7.52
CA GLY A 63 9.68 3.46 6.37
C GLY A 63 9.18 4.90 6.35
N ASP A 64 9.49 5.69 7.38
CA ASP A 64 8.94 7.04 7.53
C ASP A 64 9.47 8.00 6.43
N VAL A 65 8.53 8.47 5.62
CA VAL A 65 8.73 9.46 4.57
C VAL A 65 7.95 10.71 4.93
N LYS A 66 8.48 11.88 4.55
CA LYS A 66 7.79 13.13 4.86
C LYS A 66 6.42 13.14 4.17
N ARG A 67 5.35 13.42 4.93
CA ARG A 67 3.93 13.37 4.53
C ARG A 67 3.37 11.96 4.31
N GLY A 68 4.06 10.95 4.85
CA GLY A 68 3.67 9.55 4.88
C GLY A 68 2.27 9.32 5.44
N ASP A 69 2.06 9.76 6.68
CA ASP A 69 0.78 9.66 7.37
C ASP A 69 -0.34 10.42 6.64
N GLU A 70 -0.06 11.63 6.15
CA GLU A 70 -1.02 12.42 5.35
C GLU A 70 -1.48 11.64 4.12
N ALA A 71 -0.55 11.02 3.39
CA ALA A 71 -0.89 10.20 2.24
C ALA A 71 -1.67 8.95 2.63
N ALA A 72 -1.28 8.27 3.71
CA ALA A 72 -1.99 7.10 4.22
C ALA A 72 -3.44 7.43 4.65
N LEU A 73 -3.66 8.59 5.26
CA LEU A 73 -4.99 9.11 5.61
C LEU A 73 -5.85 9.34 4.35
N ILE A 74 -5.28 9.97 3.33
CA ILE A 74 -5.97 10.21 2.04
C ILE A 74 -6.36 8.88 1.38
N PHE A 75 -5.46 7.89 1.35
CA PHE A 75 -5.77 6.59 0.75
C PHE A 75 -6.80 5.80 1.54
N ALA A 76 -6.73 5.83 2.87
CA ALA A 76 -7.74 5.18 3.70
C ALA A 76 -9.13 5.75 3.41
N GLU A 77 -9.25 7.08 3.36
CA GLU A 77 -10.50 7.79 3.03
C GLU A 77 -10.97 7.53 1.60
N ALA A 78 -10.05 7.36 0.64
CA ALA A 78 -10.35 6.99 -0.74
C ALA A 78 -10.78 5.52 -0.92
N GLY A 79 -10.86 4.74 0.15
CA GLY A 79 -11.37 3.37 0.11
C GLY A 79 -10.30 2.32 -0.17
N VAL A 80 -9.01 2.63 -0.03
CA VAL A 80 -7.93 1.69 -0.35
C VAL A 80 -7.94 0.49 0.60
N ASP A 81 -7.81 -0.71 0.04
CA ASP A 81 -7.69 -1.95 0.80
C ASP A 81 -6.22 -2.22 1.17
N LEU A 82 -5.33 -2.19 0.17
CA LEU A 82 -3.91 -2.52 0.32
C LEU A 82 -3.01 -1.39 -0.18
N ILE A 83 -1.97 -1.07 0.60
CA ILE A 83 -0.83 -0.25 0.18
C ILE A 83 0.38 -1.18 0.06
N MET A 84 0.70 -1.55 -1.18
CA MET A 84 1.76 -2.49 -1.51
C MET A 84 3.08 -1.77 -1.73
N THR A 85 4.12 -2.20 -1.01
CA THR A 85 5.42 -1.53 -0.96
C THR A 85 6.59 -2.48 -1.15
N GLY A 86 7.70 -1.93 -1.64
CA GLY A 86 8.99 -2.60 -1.70
C GLY A 86 9.92 -2.10 -0.61
N HIS A 87 11.18 -1.83 -0.97
CA HIS A 87 12.22 -1.21 -0.12
C HIS A 87 12.77 -2.09 1.01
N VAL A 88 11.91 -2.67 1.84
CA VAL A 88 12.32 -3.45 3.03
C VAL A 88 12.89 -4.82 2.62
N HIS A 89 12.48 -5.36 1.46
CA HIS A 89 12.87 -6.68 0.94
C HIS A 89 12.49 -7.86 1.84
N VAL A 90 11.62 -7.62 2.82
CA VAL A 90 11.06 -8.65 3.71
C VAL A 90 9.55 -8.58 3.57
N PRO A 91 8.88 -9.70 3.29
CA PRO A 91 7.43 -9.70 3.16
C PRO A 91 6.77 -9.47 4.52
N PHE A 92 5.72 -8.64 4.54
CA PHE A 92 4.88 -8.42 5.71
C PHE A 92 3.48 -8.00 5.27
N ALA A 93 2.51 -8.13 6.18
CA ALA A 93 1.22 -7.47 6.07
C ALA A 93 0.75 -7.02 7.45
N MET A 94 0.39 -5.74 7.59
CA MET A 94 -0.03 -5.17 8.88
C MET A 94 -1.11 -4.10 8.70
N PRO A 95 -2.02 -3.93 9.67
CA PRO A 95 -3.03 -2.87 9.61
C PRO A 95 -2.37 -1.49 9.68
N ILE A 96 -2.94 -0.53 8.94
CA ILE A 96 -2.60 0.88 9.08
C ILE A 96 -3.47 1.44 10.22
N PRO A 97 -2.88 1.94 11.33
CA PRO A 97 -3.65 2.36 12.52
C PRO A 97 -4.31 3.74 12.38
N LEU A 98 -4.38 4.28 11.17
CA LEU A 98 -4.88 5.62 10.84
C LEU A 98 -6.31 5.54 10.25
N ALA A 99 -7.02 6.68 10.29
CA ALA A 99 -8.38 6.83 9.77
C ALA A 99 -9.34 5.71 10.23
N ASP A 100 -9.94 4.99 9.28
CA ASP A 100 -10.92 3.92 9.50
C ASP A 100 -10.32 2.57 9.90
N ARG A 101 -8.99 2.45 9.91
CA ARG A 101 -8.23 1.22 10.24
C ARG A 101 -8.58 0.02 9.35
N CYS A 102 -9.09 0.28 8.15
CA CYS A 102 -9.50 -0.75 7.20
C CYS A 102 -8.48 -1.00 6.08
N SER A 103 -7.42 -0.20 6.00
CA SER A 103 -6.31 -0.37 5.05
C SER A 103 -5.14 -1.14 5.66
N TYR A 104 -4.40 -1.86 4.81
CA TYR A 104 -3.22 -2.63 5.22
C TYR A 104 -1.99 -2.19 4.46
N ALA A 105 -0.87 -2.07 5.18
CA ALA A 105 0.45 -1.96 4.57
C ALA A 105 0.97 -3.36 4.28
N VAL A 106 1.38 -3.61 3.03
CA VAL A 106 1.88 -4.90 2.57
C VAL A 106 3.27 -4.71 1.97
N GLY A 107 4.26 -5.38 2.52
CA GLY A 107 5.62 -5.41 2.00
C GLY A 107 5.82 -6.60 1.08
N CYS A 108 6.48 -6.37 -0.05
CA CYS A 108 6.95 -7.45 -0.90
C CYS A 108 8.41 -7.80 -0.55
N GLY A 109 8.75 -9.07 -0.77
CA GLY A 109 10.14 -9.49 -0.87
C GLY A 109 10.83 -8.88 -2.09
N THR A 110 11.99 -9.43 -2.44
CA THR A 110 12.71 -9.06 -3.66
C THR A 110 12.98 -10.32 -4.48
N LEU A 111 13.07 -10.22 -5.81
CA LEU A 111 13.53 -11.34 -6.66
C LEU A 111 15.07 -11.47 -6.68
N SER A 112 15.77 -10.62 -5.93
CA SER A 112 17.23 -10.59 -5.86
C SER A 112 17.78 -11.50 -4.76
N HIS A 113 19.00 -12.00 -4.94
CA HIS A 113 19.80 -12.64 -3.89
C HIS A 113 20.39 -11.66 -2.87
N ARG A 114 20.17 -10.34 -3.03
CA ARG A 114 20.50 -9.33 -2.00
C ARG A 114 19.43 -9.37 -0.90
N GLU A 115 19.48 -10.46 -0.14
CA GLU A 115 18.51 -10.82 0.88
C GLU A 115 18.71 -9.99 2.16
N ARG A 116 17.62 -9.78 2.89
CA ARG A 116 17.61 -9.21 4.25
C ARG A 116 16.97 -10.18 5.24
N GLY A 117 17.33 -11.46 5.13
CA GLY A 117 16.79 -12.54 5.96
C GLY A 117 15.48 -13.15 5.46
N ALA A 118 15.07 -12.83 4.23
CA ALA A 118 13.95 -13.47 3.53
C ALA A 118 14.42 -13.96 2.16
N PRO A 119 14.02 -15.17 1.70
CA PRO A 119 14.44 -15.68 0.39
C PRO A 119 13.84 -14.87 -0.76
N PRO A 120 14.38 -14.99 -1.98
CA PRO A 120 13.85 -14.30 -3.15
C PRO A 120 12.39 -14.69 -3.38
N GLY A 121 11.53 -13.70 -3.65
CA GLY A 121 10.10 -13.92 -3.62
C GLY A 121 9.25 -12.76 -4.08
N PHE A 122 7.95 -13.04 -4.25
CA PHE A 122 6.92 -12.07 -4.60
C PHE A 122 5.60 -12.43 -3.91
N ASN A 123 4.67 -11.48 -3.85
CA ASN A 123 3.37 -11.69 -3.23
C ASN A 123 2.31 -12.10 -4.27
N GLN A 124 1.50 -13.09 -3.93
CA GLN A 124 0.24 -13.42 -4.59
C GLN A 124 -0.92 -12.89 -3.72
N ILE A 125 -1.90 -12.23 -4.36
CA ILE A 125 -3.07 -11.65 -3.71
C ILE A 125 -4.32 -12.33 -4.23
N ASP A 126 -5.02 -13.04 -3.34
CA ASP A 126 -6.33 -13.62 -3.60
C ASP A 126 -7.38 -12.88 -2.75
N TRP A 127 -8.59 -12.69 -3.24
CA TRP A 127 -9.63 -12.04 -2.44
C TRP A 127 -11.03 -12.53 -2.76
N ASP A 128 -11.91 -12.40 -1.77
CA ASP A 128 -13.34 -12.61 -1.90
C ASP A 128 -14.11 -11.39 -1.36
N ALA A 129 -15.39 -11.60 -1.06
CA ALA A 129 -16.28 -10.61 -0.48
C ALA A 129 -15.82 -10.09 0.89
N LYS A 130 -15.17 -10.92 1.71
CA LYS A 130 -14.90 -10.70 3.13
C LYS A 130 -13.41 -10.74 3.49
N THR A 131 -12.59 -11.38 2.66
CA THR A 131 -11.20 -11.68 3.00
C THR A 131 -10.28 -11.33 1.84
N ILE A 132 -9.12 -10.77 2.18
CA ILE A 132 -7.95 -10.67 1.29
C ILE A 132 -6.90 -11.61 1.84
N THR A 133 -6.39 -12.51 1.02
CA THR A 133 -5.30 -13.43 1.35
C THR A 133 -4.03 -12.94 0.64
N VAL A 134 -3.03 -12.59 1.43
CA VAL A 134 -1.70 -12.22 0.95
C VAL A 134 -0.78 -13.42 1.17
N THR A 135 -0.28 -14.00 0.09
CA THR A 135 0.68 -15.10 0.14
C THR A 135 2.03 -14.61 -0.33
N ALA A 136 3.01 -14.54 0.56
CA ALA A 136 4.41 -14.35 0.16
C ALA A 136 4.96 -15.68 -0.34
N LEU A 137 5.25 -15.73 -1.64
CA LEU A 137 5.92 -16.86 -2.27
C LEU A 137 7.43 -16.66 -2.19
N ALA A 138 8.17 -17.71 -1.85
CA ALA A 138 9.62 -17.71 -1.77
C ALA A 138 10.20 -18.83 -2.63
N TRP A 139 11.35 -18.56 -3.24
CA TRP A 139 12.15 -19.54 -3.97
C TRP A 139 12.83 -20.51 -3.00
N ASP A 140 12.57 -21.81 -3.15
CA ASP A 140 13.18 -22.87 -2.32
C ASP A 140 14.42 -23.53 -2.95
N GLY A 141 14.84 -23.07 -4.14
CA GLY A 141 15.88 -23.70 -4.95
C GLY A 141 15.36 -24.41 -6.20
N VAL A 142 14.06 -24.76 -6.23
CA VAL A 142 13.43 -25.51 -7.33
C VAL A 142 12.17 -24.82 -7.84
N SER A 143 11.33 -24.30 -6.95
CA SER A 143 10.12 -23.58 -7.30
C SER A 143 9.76 -22.51 -6.27
N TYR A 144 8.80 -21.65 -6.64
CA TYR A 144 8.19 -20.73 -5.70
C TYR A 144 7.12 -21.45 -4.87
N ARG A 145 7.24 -21.38 -3.55
CA ARG A 145 6.28 -21.96 -2.59
C ARG A 145 5.82 -20.93 -1.58
N SER A 146 4.62 -21.15 -1.02
CA SER A 146 4.09 -20.32 0.06
C SER A 146 5.03 -20.34 1.26
N HIS A 147 5.56 -19.18 1.61
CA HIS A 147 6.46 -18.98 2.75
C HIS A 147 5.71 -18.36 3.93
N GLN A 148 4.91 -17.32 3.68
CA GLN A 148 4.05 -16.68 4.69
C GLN A 148 2.68 -16.36 4.09
N ILE A 149 1.64 -16.48 4.91
CA ILE A 149 0.26 -16.21 4.50
C ILE A 149 -0.41 -15.33 5.54
N TRP A 150 -0.99 -14.21 5.11
CA TRP A 150 -1.84 -13.35 5.92
C TRP A 150 -3.26 -13.35 5.39
N ARG A 151 -4.24 -13.48 6.29
CA ARG A 151 -5.67 -13.35 5.99
C ARG A 151 -6.19 -12.08 6.63
N LEU A 152 -6.55 -11.13 5.80
CA LEU A 152 -6.91 -9.78 6.19
C LEU A 152 -8.41 -9.57 5.97
N PRO A 153 -9.18 -9.10 6.97
CA PRO A 153 -10.54 -8.67 6.77
C PRO A 153 -10.63 -7.61 5.67
N ARG A 154 -11.47 -7.84 4.67
CA ARG A 154 -11.73 -6.89 3.60
C ARG A 154 -12.75 -5.86 4.05
N ARG A 155 -12.52 -4.58 3.75
CA ARG A 155 -13.45 -3.50 4.07
C ARG A 155 -14.79 -3.69 3.36
N GLN A 156 -15.88 -3.33 4.02
CA GLN A 156 -17.25 -3.58 3.53
C GLN A 156 -17.97 -2.31 3.07
N ASP A 157 -17.50 -1.15 3.50
CA ASP A 157 -18.03 0.18 3.18
C ASP A 157 -17.93 0.49 1.68
N THR A 158 -16.85 0.08 1.00
CA THR A 158 -16.68 0.32 -0.46
C THR A 158 -17.48 -0.63 -1.36
N ARG A 159 -18.29 -1.51 -0.76
CA ARG A 159 -19.08 -2.53 -1.46
C ARG A 159 -20.55 -2.14 -1.67
N LYS A 160 -20.97 -0.99 -1.16
CA LYS A 160 -22.31 -0.41 -1.38
C LYS A 160 -22.16 1.04 -1.80
N ALA A 161 -22.92 1.48 -2.81
CA ALA A 161 -22.87 2.86 -3.29
C ALA A 161 -23.14 3.90 -2.18
N ALA A 162 -24.04 3.58 -1.24
CA ALA A 162 -24.40 4.47 -0.14
C ALA A 162 -23.28 4.71 0.89
N THR A 163 -22.28 3.83 0.96
CA THR A 163 -21.18 3.89 1.95
C THR A 163 -19.80 3.99 1.30
N ALA A 164 -19.71 3.85 -0.02
CA ALA A 164 -18.46 3.98 -0.74
C ALA A 164 -18.03 5.46 -0.82
N PRO A 165 -16.72 5.74 -0.88
CA PRO A 165 -16.21 7.08 -1.11
C PRO A 165 -16.81 7.71 -2.38
N SER A 166 -17.07 9.02 -2.33
CA SER A 166 -17.59 9.76 -3.49
C SER A 166 -16.61 9.66 -4.66
N PRO A 167 -17.04 9.27 -5.87
CA PRO A 167 -16.13 9.23 -7.01
C PRO A 167 -15.61 10.62 -7.39
N VAL A 168 -16.43 11.65 -7.22
CA VAL A 168 -16.17 13.01 -7.74
C VAL A 168 -15.74 14.03 -6.68
N GLU A 169 -15.97 13.74 -5.40
CA GLU A 169 -15.60 14.66 -4.31
C GLU A 169 -14.49 14.07 -3.44
N PRO A 170 -13.43 14.85 -3.13
CA PRO A 170 -12.45 14.45 -2.14
C PRO A 170 -13.08 14.45 -0.75
N GLY A 171 -12.61 13.54 0.10
CA GLY A 171 -13.06 13.44 1.49
C GLY A 171 -12.49 14.56 2.37
N ALA A 172 -12.85 14.53 3.66
CA ALA A 172 -12.47 15.57 4.61
C ALA A 172 -10.97 15.55 4.94
N LEU A 173 -10.38 14.36 5.07
CA LEU A 173 -8.95 14.20 5.34
C LEU A 173 -8.11 14.68 4.16
N GLU A 174 -8.55 14.38 2.93
CA GLU A 174 -7.90 14.89 1.72
C GLU A 174 -7.97 16.41 1.57
N LYS A 175 -9.11 17.01 1.93
CA LYS A 175 -9.28 18.48 1.92
C LYS A 175 -8.44 19.18 3.01
N ALA A 176 -8.20 18.50 4.13
CA ALA A 176 -7.47 19.06 5.27
C ALA A 176 -5.94 18.96 5.13
N ALA A 177 -5.42 18.06 4.29
CA ALA A 177 -3.99 17.93 4.05
C ALA A 177 -3.47 19.12 3.21
N VAL A 178 -2.48 19.86 3.73
CA VAL A 178 -1.87 21.03 3.07
C VAL A 178 -0.49 20.67 2.50
#